data_AF-A0A521AZ53-F1
#
_entry.id   AF-A0A521AZ53-F1
#
_cell.length_a   1.000
_cell.length_b   1.000
_cell.length_c   1.000
_cell.angle_alpha   90.00
_cell.angle_beta   90.00
_cell.angle_gamma   90.00
#
_symmetry.space_group_name_H-M   'P 1'
#
loop_
_entity.id
_entity.type
_entity.pdbx_description
1 polymer ?
#
loop_
_entity_poly.entity_id
_entity_poly.type
_entity_poly.pdbx_seq_one_letter_code
_entity_poly.pdbx_strand_id
1 'polypeptide(L)'
;MNGFIQIGIAISIIVWAVPSTAQRANPHLIYEENCASCHLPHAGDFVSEKLIVSESGIVGKASGRPVIDYLKAGHGELSDEEITVLIEQFEFIQESGRLFQEKCIICHDNAAEFARQKLILRDDIVTGRYTDRDVAEFLLQHGRLDASEAQKMVEVLMRQLQVK
;
A
#
# COMPACT_ATOMS: atom_id res chain seq x y z
N MET A 1 21.48 12.68 -71.43
CA MET A 1 20.41 13.43 -70.73
C MET A 1 19.81 12.52 -69.69
N ASN A 2 19.92 12.95 -68.43
CA ASN A 2 19.71 12.16 -67.22
C ASN A 2 18.21 11.98 -66.92
N GLY A 3 17.81 10.78 -66.51
CA GLY A 3 16.52 10.52 -65.87
C GLY A 3 16.77 9.76 -64.57
N PHE A 4 16.95 10.49 -63.47
CA PHE A 4 16.98 9.90 -62.12
C PHE A 4 15.55 9.59 -61.69
N ILE A 5 15.26 8.30 -61.44
CA ILE A 5 14.00 7.84 -60.86
C ILE A 5 14.10 8.04 -59.35
N GLN A 6 13.34 8.98 -58.79
CA GLN A 6 13.21 9.14 -57.33
C GLN A 6 12.38 7.99 -56.75
N ILE A 7 13.01 7.20 -55.88
CA ILE A 7 12.36 6.18 -55.04
C ILE A 7 11.79 6.89 -53.81
N GLY A 8 10.47 7.02 -53.74
CA GLY A 8 9.78 7.53 -52.56
C GLY A 8 9.53 6.40 -51.56
N ILE A 9 10.35 6.30 -50.52
CA ILE A 9 10.09 5.43 -49.37
C ILE A 9 9.22 6.22 -48.39
N ALA A 10 7.94 5.86 -48.30
CA ALA A 10 7.04 6.37 -47.27
C ALA A 10 7.35 5.67 -45.94
N ILE A 11 7.98 6.39 -45.01
CA ILE A 11 8.20 5.94 -43.64
C ILE A 11 6.92 6.21 -42.85
N SER A 12 6.08 5.20 -42.68
CA SER A 12 4.95 5.24 -41.76
C SER A 12 5.46 5.05 -40.33
N ILE A 13 5.51 6.12 -39.55
CA ILE A 13 5.79 6.07 -38.12
C ILE A 13 4.51 5.59 -37.42
N ILE A 14 4.48 4.32 -37.03
CA ILE A 14 3.45 3.79 -36.13
C ILE A 14 3.84 4.24 -34.73
N VAL A 15 3.17 5.26 -34.20
CA VAL A 15 3.28 5.67 -32.80
C VAL A 15 2.48 4.69 -31.98
N TRP A 16 3.16 3.73 -31.36
CA TRP A 16 2.56 2.86 -30.35
C TRP A 16 2.33 3.71 -29.10
N ALA A 17 1.08 3.98 -28.77
CA ALA A 17 0.72 4.54 -27.48
C ALA A 17 1.10 3.51 -26.41
N VAL A 18 2.23 3.72 -25.75
CA VAL A 18 2.57 2.97 -24.54
C VAL A 18 1.57 3.43 -23.48
N PRO A 19 0.74 2.53 -22.92
CA PRO A 19 -0.09 2.89 -21.79
C PRO A 19 0.85 3.26 -20.63
N SER A 20 0.90 4.54 -20.29
CA SER A 20 1.49 4.99 -19.04
C SER A 20 0.64 4.40 -17.94
N THR A 21 1.13 3.36 -17.26
CA THR A 21 0.57 2.93 -15.98
C THR A 21 0.67 4.12 -15.04
N ALA A 22 -0.44 4.81 -14.80
CA ALA A 22 -0.52 5.80 -13.74
C ALA A 22 -0.08 5.10 -12.45
N GLN A 23 1.05 5.53 -11.90
CA GLN A 23 1.57 4.97 -10.66
C GLN A 23 0.54 5.31 -9.58
N ARG A 24 -0.12 4.29 -9.03
CA ARG A 24 -1.13 4.47 -7.99
C ARG A 24 -0.45 5.18 -6.82
N ALA A 25 -1.10 6.23 -6.29
CA ALA A 25 -0.52 7.00 -5.20
C ALA A 25 -0.22 6.09 -4.00
N ASN A 26 0.88 6.37 -3.31
CA ASN A 26 1.38 5.53 -2.23
C ASN A 26 0.64 5.85 -0.92
N PRO A 27 -0.19 4.95 -0.38
CA PRO A 27 -1.02 5.24 0.79
C PRO A 27 -0.18 5.52 2.05
N HIS A 28 1.02 4.97 2.15
CA HIS A 28 1.90 5.21 3.29
C HIS A 28 2.51 6.61 3.26
N LEU A 29 2.96 7.07 2.10
CA LEU A 29 3.48 8.43 1.96
C LEU A 29 2.38 9.46 2.19
N ILE A 30 1.20 9.25 1.61
CA ILE A 30 0.02 10.11 1.85
C ILE A 30 -0.24 10.24 3.36
N TYR A 31 -0.28 9.12 4.09
CA TYR A 31 -0.50 9.18 5.53
C TYR A 31 0.63 9.88 6.28
N GLU A 32 1.89 9.52 5.99
CA GLU A 32 3.06 10.02 6.71
C GLU A 32 3.28 11.53 6.49
N GLU A 33 3.01 12.04 5.29
CA GLU A 33 3.19 13.44 4.95
C GLU A 33 2.03 14.32 5.44
N ASN A 34 0.79 13.83 5.29
CA ASN A 34 -0.40 14.67 5.51
C ASN A 34 -1.06 14.46 6.89
N CYS A 35 -0.86 13.31 7.53
CA CYS A 35 -1.61 12.92 8.73
C CYS A 35 -0.73 12.74 9.97
N ALA A 36 0.48 12.19 9.83
CA ALA A 36 1.30 11.75 10.96
C ALA A 36 1.85 12.87 11.85
N SER A 37 1.81 14.13 11.41
CA SER A 37 2.20 15.28 12.25
C SER A 37 1.22 15.55 13.40
N CYS A 38 -0.06 15.19 13.22
CA CYS A 38 -1.12 15.39 14.21
C CYS A 38 -1.70 14.08 14.75
N HIS A 39 -1.55 12.98 14.02
CA HIS A 39 -2.04 11.65 14.37
C HIS A 39 -0.89 10.70 14.73
N LEU A 40 -1.20 9.45 15.05
CA LEU A 40 -0.17 8.45 15.34
C LEU A 40 0.78 8.28 14.13
N PRO A 41 2.07 7.99 14.33
CA PRO A 41 3.04 7.97 13.24
C PRO A 41 2.73 6.97 12.12
N HIS A 42 2.02 5.89 12.44
CA HIS A 42 1.68 4.84 11.49
C HIS A 42 0.16 4.66 11.34
N ALA A 43 -0.28 4.53 10.09
CA ALA A 43 -1.69 4.33 9.75
C ALA A 43 -2.30 3.10 10.46
N GLY A 44 -1.52 2.03 10.64
CA GLY A 44 -1.94 0.83 11.36
C GLY A 44 -2.42 1.13 12.79
N ASP A 45 -1.62 1.90 13.52
CA ASP A 45 -1.91 2.28 14.90
C ASP A 45 -3.11 3.22 14.94
N PHE A 46 -3.14 4.23 14.07
CA PHE A 46 -4.26 5.16 13.96
C PHE A 46 -5.59 4.47 13.68
N VAL A 47 -5.64 3.60 12.67
CA VAL A 47 -6.85 2.84 12.32
C VAL A 47 -7.29 2.00 13.51
N SER A 48 -6.35 1.23 14.09
CA SER A 48 -6.68 0.29 15.16
C SER A 48 -7.15 0.98 16.44
N GLU A 49 -6.61 2.16 16.76
CA GLU A 49 -6.95 2.88 17.96
C GLU A 49 -8.16 3.79 17.79
N LYS A 50 -8.25 4.50 16.66
CA LYS A 50 -9.17 5.63 16.51
C LYS A 50 -10.36 5.34 15.60
N LEU A 51 -10.33 4.29 14.79
CA LEU A 51 -11.35 4.03 13.77
C LEU A 51 -12.10 2.71 13.99
N ILE A 52 -13.34 2.65 13.51
CA ILE A 52 -14.17 1.45 13.52
C ILE A 52 -14.98 1.38 12.22
N VAL A 53 -15.29 0.16 11.78
CA VAL A 53 -16.18 -0.08 10.62
C VAL A 53 -17.63 0.09 11.05
N SER A 54 -18.42 0.76 10.21
CA SER A 54 -19.87 0.90 10.34
C SER A 54 -20.55 0.70 8.99
N GLU A 55 -21.89 0.79 8.95
CA GLU A 55 -22.66 0.68 7.70
C GLU A 55 -22.28 1.74 6.65
N SER A 56 -21.79 2.92 7.09
CA SER A 56 -21.37 4.01 6.21
C SER A 56 -19.86 3.98 5.89
N GLY A 57 -19.20 2.85 6.13
CA GLY A 57 -17.76 2.68 5.97
C GLY A 57 -17.00 2.96 7.27
N ILE A 58 -15.76 3.45 7.15
CA ILE A 58 -14.90 3.72 8.31
C ILE A 58 -15.29 5.04 8.98
N VAL A 59 -15.54 4.97 10.28
CA VAL A 59 -15.90 6.12 11.13
C VAL A 59 -14.91 6.29 12.27
N GLY A 60 -14.81 7.51 12.81
CA GLY A 60 -14.07 7.75 14.03
C GLY A 60 -14.79 7.15 15.25
N LYS A 61 -14.10 6.37 16.08
CA LYS A 61 -14.69 5.74 17.28
C LYS A 61 -15.32 6.74 18.23
N ALA A 62 -14.69 7.90 18.40
CA ALA A 62 -15.16 8.93 19.33
C ALA A 62 -16.29 9.79 18.76
N SER A 63 -16.26 10.06 17.45
CA SER A 63 -17.21 10.99 16.82
C SER A 63 -18.40 10.28 16.15
N GLY A 64 -18.26 9.01 15.78
CA GLY A 64 -19.19 8.27 14.94
C GLY A 64 -19.31 8.80 13.51
N ARG A 65 -18.49 9.81 13.13
CA ARG A 65 -18.56 10.46 11.82
C ARG A 65 -17.69 9.72 10.80
N PRO A 66 -18.15 9.59 9.53
CA PRO A 66 -17.35 9.02 8.45
C PRO A 66 -16.02 9.74 8.27
N VAL A 67 -14.93 8.98 8.13
CA VAL A 67 -13.60 9.55 7.92
C VAL A 67 -13.55 10.36 6.62
N ILE A 68 -14.21 9.87 5.57
CA ILE A 68 -14.28 10.53 4.27
C ILE A 68 -14.85 11.95 4.34
N ASP A 69 -15.77 12.23 5.27
CA ASP A 69 -16.36 13.56 5.42
C ASP A 69 -15.34 14.58 5.95
N TYR A 70 -14.45 14.16 6.84
CA TYR A 70 -13.37 15.03 7.32
C TYR A 70 -12.36 15.30 6.20
N LEU A 71 -11.98 14.26 5.46
CA LEU A 71 -11.00 14.39 4.38
C LEU A 71 -11.53 15.29 3.25
N LYS A 72 -12.78 15.10 2.82
CA LYS A 72 -13.43 15.96 1.81
C LYS A 72 -13.68 17.39 2.28
N ALA A 73 -13.74 17.62 3.59
CA ALA A 73 -13.80 18.96 4.17
C ALA A 73 -12.42 19.66 4.23
N GLY A 74 -11.35 18.99 3.78
CA GLY A 74 -9.99 19.53 3.73
C GLY A 74 -9.06 19.04 4.83
N HIS A 75 -9.50 18.15 5.73
CA HIS A 75 -8.62 17.59 6.77
C HIS A 75 -7.51 16.76 6.12
N GLY A 76 -6.25 17.18 6.27
CA GLY A 76 -5.09 16.53 5.65
C GLY A 76 -4.73 17.06 4.26
N GLU A 77 -5.47 18.04 3.72
CA GLU A 77 -5.12 18.71 2.45
C GLU A 77 -4.89 17.74 1.27
N LEU A 78 -5.74 16.72 1.16
CA LEU A 78 -5.64 15.65 0.17
C LEU A 78 -6.48 15.94 -1.08
N SER A 79 -6.00 15.48 -2.24
CA SER A 79 -6.80 15.37 -3.47
C SER A 79 -7.84 14.24 -3.39
N ASP A 80 -8.86 14.27 -4.25
CA ASP A 80 -9.90 13.22 -4.27
C ASP A 80 -9.32 11.82 -4.52
N GLU A 81 -8.28 11.72 -5.36
CA GLU A 81 -7.55 10.48 -5.62
C GLU A 81 -6.80 9.98 -4.36
N GLU A 82 -6.11 10.87 -3.64
CA GLU A 82 -5.40 10.52 -2.40
C GLU A 82 -6.36 10.13 -1.28
N ILE A 83 -7.52 10.81 -1.18
CA ILE A 83 -8.59 10.43 -0.24
C ILE A 83 -9.04 9.00 -0.52
N THR A 84 -9.27 8.66 -1.78
CA THR A 84 -9.70 7.31 -2.18
C THR A 84 -8.66 6.27 -1.78
N VAL A 85 -7.39 6.50 -2.13
CA VAL A 85 -6.27 5.62 -1.79
C VAL A 85 -6.12 5.44 -0.27
N LEU A 86 -6.29 6.52 0.50
CA LEU A 86 -6.13 6.49 1.94
C LEU A 86 -7.29 5.73 2.63
N ILE A 87 -8.53 5.91 2.15
CA ILE A 87 -9.69 5.16 2.66
C ILE A 87 -9.52 3.67 2.38
N GLU A 88 -9.15 3.29 1.15
CA GLU A 88 -8.88 1.88 0.80
C GLU A 88 -7.78 1.27 1.69
N GLN A 89 -6.76 2.04 2.04
CA GLN A 89 -5.72 1.59 2.96
C GLN A 89 -6.27 1.37 4.38
N PHE A 90 -7.09 2.28 4.88
CA PHE A 90 -7.72 2.14 6.20
C PHE A 90 -8.65 0.93 6.26
N GLU A 91 -9.40 0.67 5.19
CA GLU A 91 -10.26 -0.52 5.04
C GLU A 91 -9.45 -1.80 5.07
N PHE A 92 -8.38 -1.86 4.27
CA PHE A 92 -7.48 -3.00 4.29
C PHE A 92 -6.90 -3.27 5.68
N ILE A 93 -6.48 -2.22 6.42
CA ILE A 93 -5.95 -2.38 7.78
C ILE A 93 -7.02 -2.95 8.73
N GLN A 94 -8.28 -2.55 8.60
CA GLN A 94 -9.38 -3.14 9.39
C GLN A 94 -9.63 -4.60 9.02
N GLU A 95 -9.70 -4.90 7.72
CA GLU A 95 -9.92 -6.24 7.19
C GLU A 95 -8.79 -7.21 7.52
N SER A 96 -7.57 -6.70 7.67
CA SER A 96 -6.43 -7.51 8.10
C SER A 96 -6.59 -8.03 9.54
N GLY A 97 -7.60 -7.57 10.28
CA GLY A 97 -7.92 -8.04 11.62
C GLY A 97 -6.81 -7.77 12.63
N ARG A 98 -5.97 -6.76 12.38
CA ARG A 98 -4.78 -6.47 13.20
C ARG A 98 -3.83 -7.66 13.38
N LEU A 99 -3.78 -8.59 12.43
CA LEU A 99 -3.01 -9.83 12.55
C LEU A 99 -1.54 -9.62 12.99
N PHE A 100 -0.87 -8.59 12.47
CA PHE A 100 0.51 -8.27 12.88
C PHE A 100 0.58 -7.87 14.35
N GLN A 101 -0.34 -7.02 14.81
CA GLN A 101 -0.44 -6.62 16.20
C GLN A 101 -0.69 -7.83 17.12
N GLU A 102 -1.53 -8.76 16.70
CA GLU A 102 -1.94 -9.88 17.55
C GLU A 102 -0.86 -10.96 17.66
N LYS A 103 -0.11 -11.21 16.58
CA LYS A 103 0.81 -12.36 16.52
C LYS A 103 2.29 -12.01 16.40
N CYS A 104 2.62 -10.81 15.91
CA CYS A 104 3.99 -10.44 15.59
C CYS A 104 4.60 -9.43 16.56
N ILE A 105 3.79 -8.60 17.24
CA ILE A 105 4.31 -7.50 18.07
C ILE A 105 5.15 -7.94 19.28
N ILE A 106 5.01 -9.19 19.70
CA ILE A 106 5.78 -9.72 20.84
C ILE A 106 7.29 -9.74 20.51
N CYS A 107 7.65 -9.88 19.24
CA CYS A 107 9.04 -9.95 18.77
C CYS A 107 9.42 -8.86 17.78
N HIS A 108 8.44 -8.19 17.17
CA HIS A 108 8.61 -7.12 16.21
C HIS A 108 7.93 -5.86 16.72
N ASP A 109 8.38 -4.68 16.31
CA ASP A 109 7.76 -3.44 16.75
C ASP A 109 6.44 -3.18 15.99
N ASN A 110 6.53 -2.72 14.74
CA ASN A 110 5.37 -2.56 13.87
C ASN A 110 5.65 -3.11 12.47
N ALA A 111 4.56 -3.34 11.72
CA ALA A 111 4.63 -3.94 10.38
C ALA A 111 5.43 -3.06 9.40
N ALA A 112 5.23 -1.74 9.45
CA ALA A 112 5.86 -0.80 8.53
C ALA A 112 7.38 -0.80 8.72
N GLU A 113 7.84 -0.66 9.95
CA GLU A 113 9.25 -0.67 10.31
C GLU A 113 9.90 -2.02 9.97
N PHE A 114 9.28 -3.12 10.41
CA PHE A 114 9.80 -4.46 10.13
C PHE A 114 9.95 -4.70 8.63
N ALA A 115 8.90 -4.42 7.85
CA ALA A 115 8.91 -4.64 6.41
C ALA A 115 9.99 -3.77 5.73
N ARG A 116 10.00 -2.46 5.97
CA ARG A 116 10.93 -1.54 5.29
C ARG A 116 12.39 -1.85 5.62
N GLN A 117 12.69 -2.22 6.87
CA GLN A 117 14.05 -2.53 7.28
C GLN A 117 14.51 -3.93 6.88
N LYS A 118 13.65 -4.95 7.02
CA LYS A 118 14.07 -6.36 6.95
C LYS A 118 13.66 -7.06 5.67
N LEU A 119 12.73 -6.51 4.91
CA LEU A 119 12.17 -7.13 3.71
C LEU A 119 12.46 -6.30 2.46
N ILE A 120 12.29 -6.94 1.31
CA ILE A 120 12.37 -6.34 -0.01
C ILE A 120 11.36 -7.05 -0.92
N LEU A 121 10.78 -6.32 -1.87
CA LEU A 121 9.96 -6.91 -2.93
C LEU A 121 10.86 -7.22 -4.14
N ARG A 122 10.94 -8.49 -4.55
CA ARG A 122 11.66 -8.95 -5.76
C ARG A 122 10.69 -9.77 -6.60
N ASP A 123 10.44 -9.35 -7.84
CA ASP A 123 9.55 -10.06 -8.76
C ASP A 123 8.18 -10.38 -8.11
N ASP A 124 7.61 -9.39 -7.42
CA ASP A 124 6.36 -9.47 -6.63
C ASP A 124 6.36 -10.45 -5.45
N ILE A 125 7.53 -11.00 -5.10
CA ILE A 125 7.72 -11.87 -3.94
C ILE A 125 8.32 -11.05 -2.79
N VAL A 126 7.69 -11.16 -1.61
CA VAL A 126 8.23 -10.58 -0.38
C VAL A 126 9.38 -11.47 0.09
N THR A 127 10.59 -10.92 0.08
CA THR A 127 11.82 -11.65 0.39
C THR A 127 12.53 -11.01 1.59
N GLY A 128 13.18 -11.83 2.41
CA GLY A 128 14.09 -11.34 3.44
C GLY A 128 15.29 -10.63 2.83
N ARG A 129 15.48 -9.33 3.15
CA ARG A 129 16.51 -8.47 2.55
C ARG A 129 17.93 -9.02 2.68
N TYR A 130 18.23 -9.65 3.82
CA TYR A 130 19.57 -10.13 4.16
C TYR A 130 19.75 -11.64 4.06
N THR A 131 18.65 -12.38 3.89
CA THR A 131 18.64 -13.84 3.92
C THR A 131 18.21 -14.46 2.60
N ASP A 132 17.63 -13.66 1.70
CA ASP A 132 17.04 -14.09 0.42
C ASP A 132 15.94 -15.15 0.57
N ARG A 133 15.38 -15.30 1.77
CA ARG A 133 14.31 -16.27 2.05
C ARG A 133 12.97 -15.73 1.58
N ASP A 134 12.19 -16.58 0.93
CA ASP A 134 10.77 -16.35 0.67
C ASP A 134 10.02 -16.22 2.01
N VAL A 135 9.33 -15.09 2.20
CA VAL A 135 8.59 -14.81 3.43
C VAL A 135 7.33 -15.65 3.54
N ALA A 136 6.65 -15.96 2.44
CA ALA A 136 5.45 -16.79 2.46
C ALA A 136 5.78 -18.20 2.98
N GLU A 137 6.87 -18.80 2.48
CA GLU A 137 7.34 -20.10 2.97
C GLU A 137 7.79 -20.04 4.44
N PHE A 138 8.53 -18.99 4.81
CA PHE A 138 9.02 -18.81 6.17
C PHE A 138 7.89 -18.70 7.20
N LEU A 139 6.81 -17.99 6.87
CA LEU A 139 5.68 -17.76 7.77
C LEU A 139 4.89 -19.03 8.08
N LEU A 140 4.96 -20.07 7.25
CA LEU A 140 4.36 -21.38 7.57
C LEU A 140 4.97 -22.03 8.82
N GLN A 141 6.15 -21.57 9.24
CA GLN A 141 6.89 -22.09 10.39
C GLN A 141 7.20 -21.01 11.44
N HIS A 142 6.71 -19.79 11.24
CA HIS A 142 7.01 -18.64 12.11
C HIS A 142 5.73 -17.90 12.52
N GLY A 143 5.72 -17.31 13.71
CA GLY A 143 4.57 -16.51 14.19
C GLY A 143 3.32 -17.30 14.56
N ARG A 144 3.35 -18.65 14.51
CA ARG A 144 2.20 -19.53 14.79
C ARG A 144 0.98 -19.16 13.94
N LEU A 145 1.23 -18.93 12.65
CA LEU A 145 0.22 -18.65 11.66
C LEU A 145 -0.27 -19.96 11.03
N ASP A 146 -1.57 -20.07 10.77
CA ASP A 146 -2.05 -21.05 9.80
C ASP A 146 -1.78 -20.58 8.35
N ALA A 147 -2.10 -21.42 7.36
CA ALA A 147 -1.83 -21.09 5.97
C ALA A 147 -2.58 -19.84 5.47
N SER A 148 -3.81 -19.61 5.94
CA SER A 148 -4.61 -18.45 5.55
C SER A 148 -4.09 -17.16 6.20
N GLU A 149 -3.67 -17.25 7.46
CA GLU A 149 -3.05 -16.15 8.19
C GLU A 149 -1.67 -15.81 7.61
N ALA A 150 -0.88 -16.81 7.22
CA ALA A 150 0.40 -16.60 6.54
C ALA A 150 0.21 -15.84 5.22
N GLN A 151 -0.77 -16.23 4.41
CA GLN A 151 -1.09 -15.53 3.17
C GLN A 151 -1.51 -14.07 3.44
N LYS A 152 -2.45 -13.86 4.37
CA LYS A 152 -2.88 -12.50 4.76
C LYS A 152 -1.71 -11.68 5.31
N MET A 153 -0.79 -12.28 6.06
CA MET A 153 0.39 -11.59 6.58
C MET A 153 1.34 -11.17 5.46
N VAL A 154 1.52 -11.99 4.43
CA VAL A 154 2.30 -11.59 3.24
C VAL A 154 1.69 -10.36 2.58
N GLU A 155 0.36 -10.31 2.43
CA GLU A 155 -0.32 -9.14 1.87
C GLU A 155 -0.13 -7.89 2.73
N VAL A 156 -0.24 -8.02 4.06
CA VAL A 156 0.04 -6.92 5.00
C VAL A 156 1.46 -6.38 4.81
N LEU A 157 2.46 -7.25 4.77
CA LEU A 157 3.87 -6.89 4.62
C LEU A 157 4.17 -6.32 3.23
N MET A 158 3.57 -6.87 2.18
CA MET A 158 3.73 -6.40 0.80
C MET A 158 3.26 -4.95 0.66
N ARG A 159 2.11 -4.59 1.24
CA ARG A 159 1.62 -3.21 1.20
C ARG A 159 2.56 -2.22 1.90
N GLN A 160 3.25 -2.64 2.97
CA GLN A 160 4.28 -1.80 3.61
C GLN A 160 5.48 -1.51 2.70
N LEU A 161 5.68 -2.32 1.65
CA LEU A 161 6.80 -2.24 0.71
C LEU A 161 6.44 -1.54 -0.61
N GLN A 162 5.16 -1.23 -0.85
CA GLN A 162 4.69 -0.50 -2.03
C GLN A 162 5.01 1.00 -1.91
N VAL A 163 6.26 1.30 -1.54
CA VAL A 163 6.69 2.65 -1.15
C VAL A 163 7.26 3.47 -2.32
N LYS A 164 7.12 2.99 -3.56
CA LYS A 164 7.80 3.58 -4.72
C LYS A 164 6.87 4.39 -5.60
#